data_AF-A0A944UGI7-F1
#
_entry.id   AF-A0A944UGI7-F1
#
_cell.length_a   1.000
_cell.length_b   1.000
_cell.length_c   1.000
_cell.angle_alpha   90.00
_cell.angle_beta   90.00
_cell.angle_gamma   90.00
#
_symmetry.space_group_name_H-M   'P 1'
#
loop_
_entity.id
_entity.type
_entity.pdbx_description
1 polymer ?
#
loop_
_entity_poly.entity_id
_entity_poly.type
_entity_poly.pdbx_seq_one_letter_code
_entity_poly.pdbx_strand_id
1 'polypeptide(L)'
;MKSILLPILMIICSTGLGIDKKKQPNILFAIADDWSFGHAGAYGCEWIKTPAFDRVAREGILFNRAYTPNAKCAPSRAIILTGRNSWQLEEAANHQNIFPAKFKGWMEVLTENGYSTGFTGKGWGPGIAKNHRGIDRLLTGTVYNREKLIPPGKGISNN
;
A
#
# COMPACT_ATOMS: atom_id res chain seq x y z
N MET A 1 -78.48 -7.05 -6.59
CA MET A 1 -77.21 -7.47 -5.98
C MET A 1 -76.29 -7.99 -7.07
N LYS A 2 -75.33 -7.18 -7.53
CA LYS A 2 -74.24 -7.60 -8.42
C LYS A 2 -72.95 -7.03 -7.84
N SER A 3 -72.17 -7.90 -7.21
CA SER A 3 -70.87 -7.60 -6.59
C SER A 3 -69.80 -7.52 -7.68
N ILE A 4 -69.24 -6.32 -7.87
CA ILE A 4 -68.08 -6.08 -8.73
C ILE A 4 -66.83 -6.22 -7.83
N LEU A 5 -66.06 -7.29 -8.01
CA LEU A 5 -64.72 -7.41 -7.45
C LEU A 5 -63.74 -6.62 -8.34
N LEU A 6 -63.07 -5.63 -7.76
CA LEU A 6 -61.95 -4.92 -8.36
C LEU A 6 -60.64 -5.57 -7.87
N PRO A 7 -59.71 -6.02 -8.74
CA PRO A 7 -58.44 -6.53 -8.26
C PRO A 7 -57.52 -5.34 -7.93
N ILE A 8 -57.03 -5.30 -6.69
CA ILE A 8 -55.96 -4.39 -6.28
C ILE A 8 -54.66 -4.93 -6.90
N LEU A 9 -54.24 -4.32 -8.02
CA LEU A 9 -52.96 -4.58 -8.63
C LEU A 9 -51.87 -3.92 -7.77
N MET A 10 -51.25 -4.70 -6.90
CA MET A 10 -50.11 -4.28 -6.10
C MET A 10 -48.89 -4.18 -7.01
N ILE A 11 -48.62 -2.97 -7.52
CA ILE A 11 -47.39 -2.65 -8.26
C ILE A 11 -46.24 -2.72 -7.26
N ILE A 12 -45.56 -3.86 -7.21
CA ILE A 12 -44.24 -3.97 -6.58
C ILE A 12 -43.29 -3.22 -7.51
N CYS A 13 -43.11 -1.94 -7.22
CA CYS A 13 -42.03 -1.15 -7.79
C CYS A 13 -40.73 -1.70 -7.22
N SER A 14 -40.14 -2.66 -7.93
CA SER A 14 -38.77 -3.09 -7.72
C SER A 14 -37.86 -1.92 -8.07
N THR A 15 -37.72 -0.96 -7.18
CA THR A 15 -36.63 0.02 -7.23
C THR A 15 -35.36 -0.77 -7.02
N GLY A 16 -34.79 -1.27 -8.12
CA GLY A 16 -33.41 -1.70 -8.19
C GLY A 16 -32.55 -0.48 -7.87
N LEU A 17 -32.33 -0.23 -6.58
CA LEU A 17 -31.19 0.50 -6.09
C LEU A 17 -29.98 -0.29 -6.54
N GLY A 18 -29.56 -0.05 -7.78
CA GLY A 18 -28.23 -0.37 -8.24
C GLY A 18 -27.30 0.38 -7.31
N ILE A 19 -26.85 -0.32 -6.26
CA ILE A 19 -25.70 0.10 -5.49
C ILE A 19 -24.59 0.17 -6.52
N ASP A 20 -24.32 1.37 -7.02
CA ASP A 20 -23.13 1.62 -7.82
C ASP A 20 -21.98 1.22 -6.92
N LYS A 21 -21.48 0.01 -7.14
CA LYS A 21 -20.50 -0.64 -6.29
C LYS A 21 -19.24 0.17 -6.53
N LYS A 22 -19.07 1.25 -5.75
CA LYS A 22 -17.98 2.22 -5.89
C LYS A 22 -16.73 1.43 -6.19
N LYS A 23 -16.25 1.51 -7.43
CA LYS A 23 -15.16 0.67 -7.88
C LYS A 23 -13.99 0.90 -6.93
N GLN A 24 -13.56 -0.16 -6.26
CA GLN A 24 -12.39 -0.12 -5.39
C GLN A 24 -11.21 0.40 -6.23
N PRO A 25 -10.54 1.50 -5.82
CA PRO A 25 -9.45 2.05 -6.59
C PRO A 25 -8.24 1.11 -6.53
N ASN A 26 -7.46 1.05 -7.60
CA ASN A 26 -6.15 0.41 -7.56
C ASN A 26 -5.17 1.30 -6.77
N ILE A 27 -4.33 0.68 -5.94
CA ILE A 27 -3.39 1.39 -5.08
C ILE A 27 -1.96 1.01 -5.49
N LEU A 28 -1.17 1.99 -5.92
CA LEU A 28 0.27 1.85 -6.12
C LEU A 28 1.00 2.59 -5.02
N PHE A 29 1.70 1.87 -4.14
CA PHE A 29 2.57 2.45 -3.14
C PHE A 29 4.04 2.28 -3.58
N ALA A 30 4.69 3.37 -3.94
CA ALA A 30 6.09 3.40 -4.35
C ALA A 30 6.94 4.05 -3.25
N ILE A 31 8.05 3.41 -2.89
CA ILE A 31 8.99 3.89 -1.87
C ILE A 31 10.42 3.66 -2.37
N ALA A 32 11.30 4.64 -2.14
CA ALA A 32 12.73 4.47 -2.34
C ALA A 32 13.44 4.20 -1.00
N ASP A 33 14.53 3.44 -1.06
CA ASP A 33 15.46 3.30 0.07
C ASP A 33 16.51 4.41 0.00
N ASP A 34 16.90 4.94 1.17
CA ASP A 34 17.95 5.95 1.34
C ASP A 34 17.81 7.23 0.47
N TRP A 35 16.57 7.64 0.16
CA TRP A 35 16.31 8.90 -0.55
C TRP A 35 16.30 10.10 0.42
N SER A 36 17.24 11.03 0.23
CA SER A 36 17.27 12.32 0.92
C SER A 36 16.29 13.36 0.33
N PHE A 37 15.79 14.26 1.18
CA PHE A 37 15.07 15.45 0.75
C PHE A 37 15.91 16.30 -0.23
N GLY A 38 15.26 16.90 -1.23
CA GLY A 38 15.91 17.75 -2.24
C GLY A 38 16.52 17.00 -3.43
N HIS A 39 16.56 15.67 -3.43
CA HIS A 39 17.11 14.88 -4.56
C HIS A 39 16.04 14.49 -5.60
N ALA A 40 15.17 15.43 -5.98
CA ALA A 40 14.22 15.27 -7.09
C ALA A 40 14.00 16.62 -7.80
N GLY A 41 13.73 16.59 -9.10
CA GLY A 41 13.43 17.79 -9.89
C GLY A 41 12.24 18.57 -9.32
N ALA A 42 11.20 17.88 -8.87
CA ALA A 42 10.05 18.47 -8.19
C ALA A 42 10.38 19.22 -6.88
N TYR A 43 11.55 18.95 -6.28
CA TYR A 43 12.07 19.69 -5.12
C TYR A 43 13.19 20.69 -5.49
N GLY A 44 13.38 20.97 -6.78
CA GLY A 44 14.40 21.92 -7.26
C GLY A 44 15.78 21.32 -7.55
N CYS A 45 15.90 19.99 -7.62
CA CYS A 45 17.17 19.35 -8.01
C CYS A 45 17.44 19.54 -9.50
N GLU A 46 18.52 20.24 -9.85
CA GLU A 46 18.90 20.49 -11.25
C GLU A 46 19.82 19.40 -11.84
N TRP A 47 20.44 18.58 -10.98
CA TRP A 47 21.50 17.64 -11.37
C TRP A 47 21.08 16.17 -11.35
N ILE A 48 19.89 15.85 -10.83
CA ILE A 48 19.29 14.51 -10.92
C ILE A 48 18.01 14.59 -11.76
N LYS A 49 17.87 13.67 -12.73
CA LYS A 49 16.67 13.59 -13.59
C LYS A 49 15.67 12.59 -13.01
N THR A 50 14.52 13.07 -12.53
CA THR A 50 13.46 12.23 -11.94
C THR A 50 12.11 12.37 -12.67
N PRO A 51 12.06 12.24 -14.01
CA PRO A 51 10.91 12.65 -14.82
C PRO A 51 9.60 11.96 -14.44
N ALA A 52 9.64 10.70 -13.99
CA ALA A 52 8.45 9.97 -13.54
C ALA A 52 7.91 10.49 -12.21
N PHE A 53 8.79 10.76 -11.24
CA PHE A 53 8.41 11.37 -9.95
C PHE A 53 7.90 12.79 -10.16
N ASP A 54 8.59 13.58 -10.99
CA ASP A 54 8.23 14.97 -11.28
C ASP A 54 6.86 15.06 -11.97
N ARG A 55 6.54 14.10 -12.84
CA ARG A 55 5.20 13.98 -13.43
C ARG A 55 4.14 13.74 -12.36
N VAL A 56 4.34 12.77 -11.47
CA VAL A 56 3.39 12.45 -10.39
C VAL A 56 3.21 13.64 -9.44
N ALA A 57 4.29 14.34 -9.11
CA ALA A 57 4.25 15.54 -8.26
C ALA A 57 3.44 16.67 -8.92
N ARG A 58 3.61 16.90 -10.23
CA ARG A 58 2.88 17.93 -11.00
C ARG A 58 1.39 17.61 -11.16
N GLU A 59 1.05 16.34 -11.34
CA GLU A 59 -0.34 15.87 -11.55
C GLU A 59 -1.09 15.59 -10.24
N GLY A 60 -0.41 15.67 -9.10
CA GLY A 60 -0.95 15.30 -7.81
C GLY A 60 -0.60 16.30 -6.71
N ILE A 61 -0.32 15.78 -5.52
CA ILE A 61 0.02 16.56 -4.33
C ILE A 61 1.48 16.30 -3.98
N LEU A 62 2.25 17.38 -3.84
CA LEU A 62 3.63 17.35 -3.39
C LEU A 62 3.73 17.85 -1.94
N PHE A 63 4.28 17.02 -1.04
CA PHE A 63 4.46 17.39 0.35
C PHE A 63 5.86 17.97 0.59
N ASN A 64 5.95 19.24 0.95
CA ASN A 64 7.24 19.86 1.35
C ASN A 64 7.68 19.50 2.78
N ARG A 65 6.83 18.80 3.53
CA ARG A 65 7.02 18.45 4.95
C ARG A 65 6.49 17.05 5.23
N ALA A 66 7.16 16.04 4.67
CA ALA A 66 6.90 14.62 4.92
C ALA A 66 8.09 14.02 5.67
N TYR A 67 7.86 13.44 6.84
CA TYR A 67 8.91 12.97 7.75
C TYR A 67 8.77 11.49 8.05
N THR A 68 9.91 10.81 8.22
CA THR A 68 9.93 9.47 8.84
C THR A 68 10.19 9.60 10.34
N PRO A 69 9.40 8.94 11.20
CA PRO A 69 9.67 8.89 12.63
C PRO A 69 10.83 7.93 12.99
N ASN A 70 11.36 7.16 12.03
CA ASN A 70 12.53 6.32 12.25
C ASN A 70 13.40 6.24 10.99
N ALA A 71 14.62 6.78 11.04
CA ALA A 71 15.57 6.82 9.93
C ALA A 71 16.39 5.50 9.80
N LYS A 72 15.72 4.35 9.93
CA LYS A 72 16.28 3.01 9.66
C LYS A 72 15.29 2.19 8.83
N CYS A 73 15.79 1.36 7.93
CA CYS A 73 14.96 0.73 6.90
C CYS A 73 13.81 -0.16 7.43
N ALA A 74 14.07 -1.26 8.15
CA ALA A 74 13.01 -2.13 8.68
C ALA A 74 12.03 -1.42 9.64
N PRO A 75 12.49 -0.59 10.59
CA PRO A 75 11.59 0.18 11.44
C PRO A 75 10.74 1.22 10.68
N SER A 76 11.34 1.95 9.73
CA SER A 76 10.61 2.87 8.85
C SER A 76 9.51 2.16 8.08
N ARG A 77 9.84 0.99 7.50
CA ARG A 77 8.88 0.15 6.77
C ARG A 77 7.80 -0.44 7.70
N ALA A 78 8.13 -0.78 8.94
CA ALA A 78 7.14 -1.25 9.92
C ALA A 78 6.11 -0.14 10.25
N ILE A 79 6.58 1.10 10.38
CA ILE A 79 5.71 2.27 10.61
C ILE A 79 4.81 2.51 9.41
N ILE A 80 5.33 2.43 8.19
CA ILE A 80 4.55 2.53 6.95
C ILE A 80 3.47 1.45 6.88
N LEU A 81 3.80 0.21 7.24
CA LEU A 81 2.86 -0.91 7.16
C LEU A 81 1.74 -0.80 8.19
N THR A 82 2.06 -0.35 9.39
CA THR A 82 1.13 -0.41 10.54
C THR A 82 0.43 0.92 10.83
N GLY A 83 0.94 2.04 10.31
CA GLY A 83 0.48 3.39 10.64
C GLY A 83 0.77 3.80 12.09
N ARG A 84 1.71 3.13 12.77
CA ARG A 84 2.03 3.36 14.19
C ARG A 84 3.36 4.10 14.35
N ASN A 85 3.51 4.83 15.43
CA ASN A 85 4.79 5.44 15.78
C ASN A 85 5.81 4.38 16.19
N SER A 86 7.11 4.68 16.01
CA SER A 86 8.19 3.72 16.28
C SER A 86 8.16 3.15 17.70
N TRP A 87 7.85 3.96 18.72
CA TRP A 87 7.81 3.53 20.12
C TRP A 87 6.64 2.59 20.45
N GLN A 88 5.66 2.47 19.54
CA GLN A 88 4.51 1.58 19.71
C GLN A 88 4.75 0.19 19.12
N LEU A 89 5.87 -0.01 18.41
CA LEU A 89 6.11 -1.17 17.56
C LEU A 89 7.01 -2.25 18.19
N GLU A 90 7.42 -2.07 19.44
CA GLU A 90 8.19 -3.07 20.20
C GLU A 90 9.40 -3.55 19.40
N GLU A 91 9.56 -4.86 19.19
CA GLU A 91 10.68 -5.42 18.43
C GLU A 91 10.76 -4.90 17.00
N ALA A 92 9.63 -4.59 16.34
CA ALA A 92 9.60 -4.05 14.99
C ALA A 92 10.18 -2.62 14.88
N ALA A 93 10.52 -1.99 16.00
CA ALA A 93 11.31 -0.76 16.03
C ALA A 93 12.83 -0.99 15.79
N ASN A 94 13.28 -2.27 15.69
CA ASN A 94 14.68 -2.64 15.49
C ASN A 94 14.98 -3.12 14.06
N HIS A 95 16.24 -3.09 13.67
CA HIS A 95 16.65 -3.38 12.29
C HIS A 95 16.48 -4.87 11.91
N GLN A 96 16.96 -5.79 12.75
CA GLN A 96 16.71 -7.23 12.64
C GLN A 96 15.77 -7.60 13.78
N ASN A 97 14.59 -8.11 13.47
CA ASN A 97 13.57 -8.37 14.49
C ASN A 97 12.63 -9.51 14.10
N ILE A 98 11.89 -9.98 15.10
CA ILE A 98 10.69 -10.79 14.90
C ILE A 98 9.51 -9.82 14.88
N PHE A 99 8.84 -9.70 13.73
CA PHE A 99 7.72 -8.78 13.60
C PHE A 99 6.57 -9.23 14.49
N PRO A 100 6.10 -8.44 15.47
CA PRO A 100 5.07 -8.89 16.40
C PRO A 100 3.77 -9.25 15.67
N ALA A 101 3.29 -10.49 15.88
CA ALA A 101 2.13 -11.05 15.19
C ALA A 101 0.83 -10.25 15.38
N LYS A 102 0.74 -9.47 16.47
CA LYS A 102 -0.41 -8.61 16.80
C LYS A 102 -0.52 -7.36 15.93
N PHE A 103 0.58 -6.89 15.34
CA PHE A 103 0.57 -5.69 14.50
C PHE A 103 0.26 -6.09 13.06
N LYS A 104 -0.98 -5.81 12.63
CA LYS A 104 -1.43 -6.04 11.26
C LYS A 104 -1.00 -4.88 10.34
N GLY A 105 -0.56 -5.21 9.13
CA GLY A 105 -0.20 -4.24 8.10
C GLY A 105 -1.36 -3.90 7.16
N TRP A 106 -1.33 -2.73 6.51
CA TRP A 106 -2.38 -2.30 5.59
C TRP A 106 -2.55 -3.23 4.38
N MET A 107 -1.48 -3.90 3.90
CA MET A 107 -1.59 -4.88 2.81
C MET A 107 -2.32 -6.16 3.23
N GLU A 108 -2.14 -6.63 4.46
CA GLU A 108 -2.93 -7.74 5.00
C GLU A 108 -4.41 -7.34 5.09
N VAL A 109 -4.70 -6.13 5.58
CA VAL A 109 -6.07 -5.59 5.64
C VAL A 109 -6.70 -5.49 4.25
N LEU A 110 -5.97 -4.99 3.25
CA LEU A 110 -6.48 -4.92 1.87
C LEU A 110 -6.79 -6.32 1.32
N THR A 111 -5.91 -7.30 1.56
CA THR A 111 -6.10 -8.68 1.12
C THR A 111 -7.36 -9.29 1.72
N GLU A 112 -7.57 -9.11 3.02
CA GLU A 112 -8.79 -9.54 3.73
C GLU A 112 -10.06 -8.88 3.18
N ASN A 113 -9.94 -7.72 2.52
CA ASN A 113 -11.05 -6.97 1.92
C ASN A 113 -11.15 -7.12 0.39
N GLY A 114 -10.56 -8.20 -0.15
CA GLY A 114 -10.76 -8.60 -1.55
C GLY A 114 -9.79 -7.95 -2.55
N TYR A 115 -8.77 -7.23 -2.09
CA TYR A 115 -7.70 -6.78 -2.97
C TYR A 115 -6.69 -7.89 -3.24
N SER A 116 -6.24 -7.99 -4.49
CA SER A 116 -4.99 -8.68 -4.80
C SER A 116 -3.82 -7.78 -4.40
N THR A 117 -2.97 -8.25 -3.48
CA THR A 117 -1.83 -7.47 -2.98
C THR A 117 -0.49 -8.13 -3.31
N GLY A 118 0.53 -7.30 -3.46
CA GLY A 118 1.90 -7.76 -3.62
C GLY A 118 2.89 -6.62 -3.83
N PHE A 119 4.14 -7.01 -4.00
CA PHE A 119 5.26 -6.07 -4.12
C PHE A 119 6.31 -6.58 -5.10
N THR A 120 7.11 -5.65 -5.60
CA THR A 120 8.35 -5.93 -6.34
C THR A 120 9.51 -5.20 -5.65
N GLY A 121 10.73 -5.71 -5.79
CA GLY A 121 11.91 -5.17 -5.10
C GLY A 121 11.93 -5.55 -3.61
N LYS A 122 12.14 -4.54 -2.73
CA LYS A 122 12.26 -4.75 -1.28
C LYS A 122 10.92 -4.57 -0.56
N GLY A 123 10.49 -5.62 0.13
CA GLY A 123 9.32 -5.62 1.03
C GLY A 123 9.59 -4.90 2.35
N TRP A 124 9.23 -5.50 3.48
CA TRP A 124 9.44 -4.89 4.80
C TRP A 124 10.86 -4.99 5.36
N GLY A 125 11.51 -6.14 5.14
CA GLY A 125 12.63 -6.63 5.96
C GLY A 125 13.88 -5.74 6.06
N PRO A 126 14.88 -6.18 6.84
CA PRO A 126 15.09 -7.58 7.25
C PRO A 126 14.35 -8.01 8.53
N GLY A 127 14.12 -9.31 8.70
CA GLY A 127 13.46 -9.89 9.88
C GLY A 127 12.58 -11.09 9.55
N ILE A 128 11.96 -11.67 10.59
CA ILE A 128 11.04 -12.81 10.47
C ILE A 128 9.64 -12.34 10.87
N ALA A 129 8.66 -12.55 9.99
CA ALA A 129 7.27 -12.20 10.26
C ALA A 129 6.41 -13.46 10.23
N LYS A 130 6.13 -14.02 11.41
CA LYS A 130 5.24 -15.17 11.58
C LYS A 130 3.96 -14.77 12.31
N ASN A 131 2.86 -15.46 12.02
CA ASN A 131 1.62 -15.32 12.78
C ASN A 131 1.67 -16.14 14.08
N HIS A 132 0.61 -16.07 14.90
CA HIS A 132 0.50 -16.81 16.17
C HIS A 132 0.61 -18.34 16.04
N ARG A 133 0.50 -18.89 14.81
CA ARG A 133 0.65 -20.32 14.50
C ARG A 133 2.02 -20.67 13.92
N GLY A 134 2.96 -19.73 13.86
CA GLY A 134 4.31 -19.94 13.30
C GLY A 134 4.39 -19.91 11.76
N ILE A 135 3.29 -19.57 11.09
CA ILE A 135 3.23 -19.50 9.62
C ILE A 135 3.71 -18.13 9.16
N ASP A 136 4.48 -18.09 8.08
CA ASP A 136 4.99 -16.84 7.51
C ASP A 136 3.84 -15.93 7.04
N ARG A 137 3.98 -14.64 7.34
CA ARG A 137 3.01 -13.61 6.99
C ARG A 137 3.39 -12.96 5.67
N LEU A 138 2.37 -12.70 4.85
CA LEU A 138 2.50 -11.87 3.65
C LEU A 138 2.34 -10.38 4.02
N LEU A 139 3.25 -9.86 4.87
CA LEU A 139 3.23 -8.46 5.31
C LEU A 139 3.17 -7.46 4.15
N THR A 140 3.82 -7.81 3.05
CA THR A 140 3.88 -6.99 1.84
C THR A 140 3.16 -7.63 0.65
N GLY A 141 2.25 -8.59 0.91
CA GLY A 141 1.56 -9.35 -0.11
C GLY A 141 2.48 -10.33 -0.85
N THR A 142 2.00 -10.81 -2.01
CA THR A 142 2.72 -11.77 -2.86
C THR A 142 3.94 -11.13 -3.53
N VAL A 143 5.03 -11.89 -3.68
CA VAL A 143 6.26 -11.42 -4.35
C VAL A 143 6.07 -11.43 -5.87
N TYR A 144 6.36 -10.32 -6.54
CA TYR A 144 6.34 -10.15 -8.00
C TYR A 144 7.71 -9.68 -8.51
N ASN A 145 8.69 -10.57 -8.53
CA ASN A 145 10.08 -10.29 -8.96
C ASN A 145 10.51 -11.06 -10.22
N ARG A 146 9.56 -11.61 -10.98
CA ARG A 146 9.85 -12.37 -12.21
C ARG A 146 10.29 -11.45 -13.34
N GLU A 147 9.59 -10.34 -13.52
CA GLU A 147 9.92 -9.35 -14.54
C GLU A 147 11.05 -8.44 -14.06
N LYS A 148 12.09 -8.30 -14.88
CA LYS A 148 13.28 -7.49 -14.60
C LYS A 148 13.39 -6.37 -15.61
N LEU A 149 13.91 -5.23 -15.17
CA LEU A 149 14.18 -4.09 -16.05
C LEU A 149 15.56 -4.19 -16.67
N ILE A 150 15.76 -3.52 -17.81
CA ILE A 150 17.11 -3.25 -18.31
C ILE A 150 17.61 -2.01 -17.57
N PRO A 151 18.63 -2.14 -16.69
CA PRO A 151 19.10 -1.00 -15.91
C PRO A 151 19.74 0.05 -16.83
N PRO A 152 19.56 1.34 -16.57
CA PRO A 152 20.06 2.42 -17.42
C PRO A 152 21.59 2.61 -17.32
N GLY A 153 22.25 1.91 -16.40
CA GLY A 153 23.69 2.03 -16.19
C GLY A 153 24.28 0.88 -15.37
N LYS A 154 25.59 0.73 -15.46
CA LYS A 154 26.36 -0.26 -14.69
C LYS A 154 26.28 0.07 -13.20
N GLY A 155 25.91 -0.91 -12.37
CA GLY A 155 25.76 -0.76 -10.91
C GLY A 155 24.33 -0.45 -10.45
N ILE A 156 23.38 -0.26 -11.36
CA ILE A 156 21.96 -0.14 -11.03
C ILE A 156 21.32 -1.54 -11.09
N SER A 157 20.59 -1.92 -10.05
CA SER A 157 19.85 -3.18 -9.99
C SER A 157 18.78 -3.24 -11.09
N ASN A 158 18.54 -4.44 -11.63
CA ASN A 158 17.47 -4.73 -12.58
C ASN A 158 16.12 -5.03 -11.90
N ASN A 159 16.02 -4.76 -10.59
CA ASN A 159 14.95 -5.17 -9.68
C ASN A 159 14.77 -6.67 -9.62
#